data_AF-A0A5N5F4T8-F1
#
_entry.id   AF-A0A5N5F4T8-F1
#
_cell.length_a   1.000
_cell.length_b   1.000
_cell.length_c   1.000
_cell.angle_alpha   90.00
_cell.angle_beta   90.00
_cell.angle_gamma   90.00
#
_symmetry.space_group_name_H-M   'P 1'
#
loop_
_entity.id
_entity.type
_entity.pdbx_description
1 polymer ?
#
loop_
_entity_poly.entity_id
_entity_poly.type
_entity_poly.pdbx_seq_one_letter_code
_entity_poly.pdbx_strand_id
1 'polypeptide(L)'
;MLACGLATHYVPSAKLSLLEEALTCRVASSTSSICDLASTVSAIIDEYSLKKPALSEKSAYYKKGIIDKCFSKPTVEEILSALEEELTKANTRAGDHKEWEGRVQGIGECLVREYRITCHILQGEISKDCREGCRATLWDKDKKPKWKPSKLELDGDDRDWKELKLPTISKLPVFANSKL
;
A
#
# COMPACT_ATOMS: atom_id res chain seq x y z
N MET A 1 12.08 -2.81 -2.66
CA MET A 1 11.31 -3.17 -1.45
C MET A 1 12.07 -2.77 -0.19
N LEU A 2 13.21 -3.40 0.13
CA LEU A 2 13.99 -3.08 1.34
C LEU A 2 14.35 -1.58 1.47
N ALA A 3 14.98 -0.99 0.45
CA ALA A 3 15.35 0.43 0.48
C ALA A 3 14.14 1.38 0.57
N CYS A 4 12.96 0.95 0.11
CA CYS A 4 11.73 1.73 0.19
C CYS A 4 10.95 1.49 1.50
N GLY A 5 11.47 0.67 2.42
CA GLY A 5 10.81 0.34 3.69
C GLY A 5 9.64 -0.66 3.60
N LEU A 6 9.40 -1.25 2.42
CA LEU A 6 8.31 -2.24 2.24
C LEU A 6 8.66 -3.64 2.75
N ALA A 7 9.95 -3.96 2.79
CA ALA A 7 10.45 -5.19 3.39
C ALA A 7 11.37 -4.82 4.54
N THR A 8 11.37 -5.61 5.60
CA THR A 8 12.23 -5.41 6.78
C THR A 8 13.60 -6.04 6.60
N HIS A 9 13.67 -7.21 5.96
CA HIS A 9 14.90 -7.98 5.77
C HIS A 9 15.05 -8.46 4.31
N TYR A 10 16.26 -8.85 3.93
CA TYR A 10 16.54 -9.41 2.60
C TYR A 10 17.37 -10.69 2.74
N VAL A 11 16.75 -11.82 2.41
CA VAL A 11 17.34 -13.16 2.53
C VAL A 11 17.41 -13.80 1.15
N PRO A 12 18.58 -14.28 0.69
CA PRO A 12 18.70 -15.03 -0.56
C PRO A 12 17.85 -16.31 -0.53
N SER A 13 17.20 -16.64 -1.66
CA SER A 13 16.32 -17.81 -1.76
C SER A 13 17.00 -19.12 -1.34
N ALA A 14 18.29 -19.27 -1.67
CA ALA A 14 19.09 -20.44 -1.31
C ALA A 14 19.24 -20.67 0.21
N LYS A 15 19.02 -19.63 1.04
CA LYS A 15 19.13 -19.69 2.50
C LYS A 15 17.77 -19.78 3.20
N LEU A 16 16.66 -19.72 2.46
CA LEU A 16 15.32 -19.69 3.07
C LEU A 16 14.99 -20.97 3.85
N SER A 17 15.35 -22.14 3.32
CA SER A 17 15.11 -23.41 4.02
C SER A 17 15.86 -23.48 5.35
N LEU A 18 17.11 -23.02 5.38
CA LEU A 18 17.90 -22.96 6.62
C LEU A 18 17.32 -21.97 7.64
N LEU A 19 16.80 -20.83 7.16
CA LEU A 19 16.14 -19.86 8.01
C LEU A 19 14.86 -20.43 8.63
N GLU A 20 14.04 -21.16 7.85
CA GLU A 20 12.82 -21.80 8.33
C GLU A 20 13.11 -22.85 9.41
N GLU A 21 14.12 -23.70 9.20
CA GLU A 21 14.62 -24.64 10.20
C GLU A 21 15.08 -23.93 11.48
N ALA A 22 15.89 -22.87 11.34
CA ALA A 22 16.40 -22.09 12.47
C ALA A 22 15.28 -21.42 13.28
N LEU A 23 14.27 -20.86 12.61
CA LEU A 23 13.10 -20.29 13.27
C LEU A 23 12.33 -21.37 14.03
N THR A 24 12.07 -22.53 13.41
CA THR A 24 11.31 -23.62 14.02
C THR A 24 11.99 -24.15 15.29
N CYS A 25 13.30 -24.40 15.23
CA CYS A 25 14.04 -24.97 16.37
C CYS A 25 14.25 -23.96 17.51
N ARG A 26 14.61 -22.71 17.19
CA ARG A 26 15.03 -21.73 18.21
C ARG A 26 13.86 -21.01 18.87
N VAL A 27 12.77 -20.79 18.12
CA VAL A 27 11.55 -20.20 18.67
C VAL A 27 10.86 -21.17 19.63
N ALA A 28 10.81 -22.47 19.31
CA ALA A 28 10.21 -23.47 20.20
C ALA A 28 10.91 -23.58 21.57
N SER A 29 12.20 -23.23 21.63
CA SER A 29 13.00 -23.24 22.86
C SER A 29 12.85 -21.95 23.69
N SER A 30 12.16 -20.93 23.17
CA SER A 30 12.03 -19.60 23.78
C SER A 30 10.75 -19.51 24.59
N THR A 31 10.79 -19.88 25.87
CA THR A 31 9.65 -19.74 26.80
C THR A 31 9.70 -18.40 27.53
N SER A 32 9.35 -17.29 26.87
CA SER A 32 9.25 -15.96 27.50
C SER A 32 8.33 -15.03 26.70
N SER A 33 8.08 -13.84 27.26
CA SER A 33 7.14 -12.80 26.80
C SER A 33 7.13 -12.55 25.28
N ILE A 34 6.02 -12.02 24.75
CA ILE A 34 5.87 -11.64 23.33
C ILE A 34 7.02 -10.74 22.84
N CYS A 35 7.52 -9.83 23.69
CA CYS A 35 8.64 -8.94 23.35
C CYS A 35 9.96 -9.71 23.15
N ASP A 36 10.20 -10.72 23.98
CA ASP A 36 11.41 -11.56 23.91
C ASP A 36 11.36 -12.47 22.69
N LEU A 37 10.16 -12.90 22.30
CA LEU A 37 9.94 -13.65 21.08
C LEU A 37 10.22 -12.81 19.83
N ALA A 38 9.71 -11.59 19.76
CA ALA A 38 9.91 -10.70 18.61
C ALA A 38 11.39 -10.36 18.39
N SER A 39 12.13 -10.07 19.48
CA SER A 39 13.57 -9.81 19.41
C SER A 39 14.36 -11.04 18.98
N THR A 40 14.00 -12.22 19.50
CA THR A 40 14.61 -13.50 19.10
C THR A 40 14.40 -13.79 17.62
N VAL A 41 13.17 -13.61 17.12
CA VAL A 41 12.85 -13.80 15.69
C VAL A 41 13.65 -12.83 14.82
N SER A 42 13.72 -11.55 15.21
CA SER A 42 14.52 -10.56 14.48
C SER A 42 16.00 -10.96 14.43
N ALA A 43 16.57 -11.37 15.55
CA ALA A 43 17.96 -11.79 15.64
C ALA A 43 18.26 -13.03 14.76
N ILE A 44 17.32 -13.98 14.69
CA ILE A 44 17.44 -15.14 13.79
C ILE A 44 17.42 -14.68 12.34
N ILE A 45 16.48 -13.83 11.93
CA ILE A 45 16.38 -13.37 10.54
C ILE A 45 17.63 -12.57 10.14
N ASP A 46 18.16 -11.74 11.05
CA ASP A 46 19.37 -10.95 10.82
C ASP A 46 20.62 -11.79 10.53
N GLU A 47 20.71 -13.00 11.08
CA GLU A 47 21.81 -13.94 10.82
C GLU A 47 21.85 -14.40 9.35
N TYR A 48 20.67 -14.56 8.74
CA TYR A 48 20.52 -15.02 7.35
C TYR A 48 20.37 -13.85 6.35
N SER A 49 20.08 -12.65 6.86
CA SER A 49 19.88 -11.44 6.08
C SER A 49 21.20 -10.87 5.55
N LEU A 50 21.18 -10.35 4.32
CA LEU A 50 22.29 -9.56 3.80
C LEU A 50 22.05 -8.07 4.13
N LYS A 51 23.02 -7.44 4.80
CA LYS A 51 22.90 -6.06 5.30
C LYS A 51 22.63 -5.00 4.22
N LYS A 52 22.95 -5.26 2.94
CA LYS A 52 22.65 -4.31 1.87
C LYS A 52 22.56 -4.99 0.50
N PRO A 53 21.37 -5.11 -0.10
CA PRO A 53 21.26 -5.46 -1.52
C PRO A 53 21.85 -4.31 -2.36
N ALA A 54 22.64 -4.65 -3.37
CA ALA A 54 23.14 -3.67 -4.33
C ALA A 54 21.94 -3.03 -5.05
N LEU A 55 21.82 -1.71 -4.94
CA LEU A 55 20.79 -0.98 -5.68
C LEU A 55 21.22 -0.92 -7.15
N SER A 56 20.36 -1.41 -8.03
CA SER A 56 20.51 -1.19 -9.47
C SER A 56 20.49 0.32 -9.75
N GLU A 57 21.38 0.81 -10.61
CA GLU A 57 21.42 2.22 -11.05
C GLU A 57 20.08 2.69 -11.66
N LYS A 58 19.27 1.76 -12.18
CA LYS A 58 17.92 2.04 -12.73
C LYS A 58 16.81 1.96 -11.67
N SER A 59 17.16 1.82 -10.39
CA SER A 59 16.19 1.73 -9.30
C SER A 59 15.34 3.00 -9.21
N ALA A 60 14.03 2.82 -9.11
CA ALA A 60 13.09 3.92 -8.85
C ALA A 60 13.42 4.68 -7.55
N TYR A 61 14.19 4.07 -6.63
CA TYR A 61 14.66 4.73 -5.41
C TYR A 61 15.42 6.04 -5.68
N TYR A 62 16.22 6.10 -6.75
CA TYR A 62 16.94 7.33 -7.12
C TYR A 62 16.00 8.44 -7.60
N LYS A 63 14.77 8.10 -7.99
CA LYS A 63 13.73 9.07 -8.38
C LYS A 63 12.85 9.48 -7.21
N LYS A 64 13.11 9.01 -5.98
CA LYS A 64 12.27 9.26 -4.81
C LYS A 64 12.01 10.76 -4.58
N GLY A 65 13.04 11.61 -4.70
CA GLY A 65 12.85 13.05 -4.52
C GLY A 65 11.89 13.68 -5.54
N ILE A 66 11.91 13.20 -6.78
CA ILE A 66 10.98 13.64 -7.84
C ILE A 66 9.57 13.11 -7.56
N ILE A 67 9.46 11.85 -7.14
CA ILE A 67 8.18 11.22 -6.77
C ILE A 67 7.54 11.98 -5.60
N ASP A 68 8.28 12.21 -4.52
CA ASP A 68 7.79 12.90 -3.32
C ASP A 68 7.35 14.33 -3.66
N LYS A 69 8.06 15.00 -4.60
CA LYS A 69 7.67 16.33 -5.10
C LYS A 69 6.36 16.31 -5.91
N CYS A 70 6.20 15.37 -6.83
CA CYS A 70 5.03 15.35 -7.72
C CYS A 70 3.76 14.85 -6.99
N PHE A 71 3.91 13.86 -6.12
CA PHE A 71 2.80 13.22 -5.40
C PHE A 71 2.47 13.90 -4.05
N SER A 72 3.09 15.03 -3.73
CA SER A 72 2.67 15.86 -2.58
C SER A 72 1.47 16.76 -2.90
N LYS A 73 1.08 16.85 -4.18
CA LYS A 73 -0.05 17.67 -4.62
C LYS A 73 -1.39 17.09 -4.16
N PRO A 74 -2.37 17.94 -3.77
CA PRO A 74 -3.64 17.51 -3.20
C PRO A 74 -4.64 16.88 -4.18
N THR A 75 -4.53 17.13 -5.49
CA THR A 75 -5.47 16.65 -6.51
C THR A 75 -4.76 15.88 -7.62
N VAL A 76 -5.48 14.99 -8.30
CA VAL A 76 -4.90 14.18 -9.38
C VAL A 76 -4.45 15.05 -10.54
N GLU A 77 -5.22 16.10 -10.83
CA GLU A 77 -4.95 17.08 -11.88
C GLU A 77 -3.63 17.83 -11.62
N GLU A 78 -3.39 18.25 -10.38
CA GLU A 78 -2.14 18.91 -9.99
C GLU A 78 -0.95 17.93 -10.00
N ILE A 79 -1.15 16.67 -9.64
CA ILE A 79 -0.11 15.63 -9.75
C ILE A 79 0.27 15.43 -11.22
N LEU A 80 -0.70 15.32 -12.13
CA LEU A 80 -0.46 15.14 -13.57
C LEU A 80 0.29 16.34 -14.15
N SER A 81 -0.15 17.56 -13.84
CA SER A 81 0.54 18.79 -14.24
C SER A 81 1.99 18.83 -13.73
N ALA A 82 2.23 18.49 -12.46
CA ALA A 82 3.58 18.43 -11.89
C ALA A 82 4.48 17.38 -12.58
N LEU A 83 3.91 16.24 -12.97
CA LEU A 83 4.64 15.21 -13.72
C LEU A 83 5.00 15.69 -15.14
N GLU A 84 4.09 16.38 -15.83
CA GLU A 84 4.34 16.95 -17.15
C GLU A 84 5.41 18.05 -17.11
N GLU A 85 5.43 18.87 -16.06
CA GLU A 85 6.47 19.87 -15.84
C GLU A 85 7.85 19.23 -15.59
N GLU A 86 7.95 18.17 -14.81
CA GLU A 86 9.21 17.43 -14.59
C GLU A 86 9.72 16.74 -15.85
N LEU A 87 8.82 16.34 -16.77
CA LEU A 87 9.21 15.83 -18.09
C LEU A 87 9.74 16.93 -19.01
N THR A 88 9.36 18.19 -18.78
CA THR A 88 9.70 19.33 -19.67
C THR A 88 10.80 20.24 -19.14
N LYS A 89 11.12 20.24 -17.83
CA LYS A 89 12.17 21.07 -17.24
C LYS A 89 12.93 20.38 -16.10
N ALA A 90 14.26 20.49 -16.16
CA ALA A 90 15.13 20.41 -15.00
C ALA A 90 14.98 21.70 -14.16
N ASN A 91 14.64 21.55 -12.88
CA ASN A 91 14.56 22.56 -11.81
C ASN A 91 13.30 23.45 -11.78
N THR A 92 12.51 23.31 -10.70
CA THR A 92 12.27 24.37 -9.68
C THR A 92 11.32 23.88 -8.56
N ARG A 93 11.03 24.77 -7.59
CA ARG A 93 10.85 24.56 -6.14
C ARG A 93 9.61 23.78 -5.64
N ALA A 94 9.74 23.34 -4.38
CA ALA A 94 8.80 22.54 -3.59
C ALA A 94 7.48 23.25 -3.28
N GLY A 95 6.39 22.48 -3.25
CA GLY A 95 5.06 22.91 -2.81
C GLY A 95 4.64 22.24 -1.51
N ASP A 96 3.70 22.89 -0.82
CA ASP A 96 3.18 22.47 0.48
C ASP A 96 2.45 21.13 0.43
N HIS A 97 2.64 20.35 1.48
CA HIS A 97 2.24 18.94 1.57
C HIS A 97 0.87 18.84 2.25
N LYS A 98 -0.17 18.41 1.53
CA LYS A 98 -1.47 18.09 2.13
C LYS A 98 -1.48 16.64 2.61
N GLU A 99 -1.94 16.43 3.83
CA GLU A 99 -1.91 15.13 4.51
C GLU A 99 -3.12 14.29 4.09
N TRP A 100 -2.88 13.09 3.57
CA TRP A 100 -3.92 12.14 3.18
C TRP A 100 -4.68 11.65 4.42
N GLU A 101 -6.01 11.56 4.35
CA GLU A 101 -6.86 11.20 5.50
C GLU A 101 -6.46 9.89 6.20
N GLY A 102 -5.95 8.91 5.44
CA GLY A 102 -5.47 7.64 5.99
C GLY A 102 -4.21 7.76 6.87
N ARG A 103 -3.46 8.88 6.79
CA ARG A 103 -2.28 9.12 7.63
C ARG A 103 -2.66 9.56 9.05
N VAL A 104 -3.89 10.04 9.24
CA VAL A 104 -4.38 10.61 10.52
C VAL A 104 -5.27 9.60 11.27
N GLN A 105 -5.54 8.43 10.69
CA GLN A 105 -6.50 7.46 11.21
C GLN A 105 -5.84 6.16 11.65
N GLY A 106 -6.48 5.48 12.61
CA GLY A 106 -6.05 4.16 13.04
C GLY A 106 -6.37 3.08 12.00
N ILE A 107 -5.63 1.96 12.02
CA ILE A 107 -5.81 0.86 11.05
C ILE A 107 -7.25 0.35 10.98
N GLY A 108 -7.96 0.26 12.11
CA GLY A 108 -9.36 -0.17 12.15
C GLY A 108 -10.31 0.76 11.40
N GLU A 109 -10.11 2.08 11.51
CA GLU A 109 -10.90 3.09 10.80
C GLU A 109 -10.60 3.06 9.30
N CYS A 110 -9.33 2.92 8.94
CA CYS A 110 -8.90 2.74 7.55
C CYS A 110 -9.57 1.51 6.91
N LEU A 111 -9.54 0.36 7.59
CA LEU A 111 -10.16 -0.89 7.11
C LEU A 111 -11.68 -0.76 6.97
N VAL A 112 -12.35 -0.08 7.90
CA VAL A 112 -13.79 0.20 7.81
C VAL A 112 -14.12 1.07 6.61
N ARG A 113 -13.34 2.14 6.36
CA ARG A 113 -13.52 2.99 5.18
C ARG A 113 -13.29 2.20 3.89
N GLU A 114 -12.19 1.47 3.80
CA GLU A 114 -11.84 0.65 2.63
C GLU A 114 -12.93 -0.39 2.32
N TYR A 115 -13.49 -1.03 3.34
CA TYR A 115 -14.60 -1.96 3.18
C TYR A 115 -15.85 -1.29 2.59
N ARG A 116 -16.22 -0.11 3.09
CA ARG A 116 -17.36 0.66 2.58
C ARG A 116 -17.15 1.06 1.13
N ILE A 117 -15.98 1.61 0.80
CA ILE A 117 -15.59 1.98 -0.57
C ILE A 117 -15.70 0.75 -1.49
N THR A 118 -15.12 -0.38 -1.07
CA THR A 118 -15.13 -1.64 -1.84
C THR A 118 -16.56 -2.15 -2.09
N CYS A 119 -17.44 -2.11 -1.08
CA CYS A 119 -18.83 -2.52 -1.23
C CYS A 119 -19.56 -1.70 -2.30
N HIS A 120 -19.45 -0.37 -2.27
CA HIS A 120 -20.07 0.49 -3.27
C HIS A 120 -19.51 0.25 -4.68
N ILE A 121 -18.19 0.04 -4.80
CA ILE A 121 -17.53 -0.30 -6.07
C ILE A 121 -18.07 -1.62 -6.64
N LEU A 122 -18.20 -2.67 -5.81
CA LEU A 122 -18.63 -3.99 -6.26
C LEU A 122 -20.13 -4.06 -6.60
N GLN A 123 -20.96 -3.37 -5.82
CA GLN A 123 -22.38 -3.18 -6.15
C GLN A 123 -22.54 -2.43 -7.48
N GLY A 124 -21.56 -1.59 -7.82
CA GLY A 124 -21.53 -0.79 -9.04
C GLY A 124 -22.52 0.35 -9.00
N GLU A 125 -22.81 0.84 -7.79
CA GLU A 125 -23.64 2.03 -7.55
C GLU A 125 -22.96 3.29 -8.10
N ILE A 126 -21.62 3.28 -8.12
CA ILE A 126 -20.79 4.44 -8.51
C ILE A 126 -20.27 4.27 -9.93
N SER A 127 -19.68 3.13 -10.23
CA SER A 127 -19.13 2.84 -11.54
C SER A 127 -19.15 1.34 -11.84
N LYS A 128 -19.28 1.01 -13.12
CA LYS A 128 -19.09 -0.36 -13.62
C LYS A 128 -17.63 -0.65 -13.95
N ASP A 129 -16.73 0.30 -13.70
CA ASP A 129 -15.32 0.22 -14.05
C ASP A 129 -14.60 -0.91 -13.33
N CYS A 130 -14.98 -1.27 -12.09
CA CYS A 130 -14.39 -2.45 -11.45
C CYS A 130 -14.59 -3.73 -12.30
N ARG A 131 -15.81 -3.95 -12.81
CA ARG A 131 -16.10 -5.09 -13.70
C ARG A 131 -15.39 -4.97 -15.04
N GLU A 132 -15.39 -3.78 -15.63
CA GLU A 132 -14.73 -3.52 -16.91
C GLU A 132 -13.19 -3.67 -16.83
N GLY A 133 -12.59 -3.26 -15.73
CA GLY A 133 -11.16 -3.42 -15.46
C GLY A 133 -10.77 -4.88 -15.31
N CYS A 134 -11.58 -5.67 -14.58
CA CYS A 134 -11.42 -7.12 -14.51
C CYS A 134 -11.56 -7.79 -15.89
N ARG A 135 -12.56 -7.39 -16.68
CA ARG A 135 -12.74 -7.88 -18.05
C ARG A 135 -11.50 -7.61 -18.90
N ALA A 136 -11.06 -6.36 -18.97
CA ALA A 136 -9.95 -5.93 -19.83
C ALA A 136 -8.58 -6.52 -19.42
N THR A 137 -8.37 -6.75 -18.12
CA THR A 137 -7.06 -7.18 -17.59
C THR A 137 -6.95 -8.69 -17.40
N LEU A 138 -7.99 -9.33 -16.85
CA LEU A 138 -7.94 -10.73 -16.42
C LEU A 138 -8.67 -11.67 -17.37
N TRP A 139 -9.83 -11.25 -17.91
CA TRP A 139 -10.69 -12.11 -18.72
C TRP A 139 -10.34 -12.04 -20.21
N ASP A 140 -10.69 -10.94 -20.87
CA ASP A 140 -10.44 -10.72 -22.30
C ASP A 140 -8.97 -10.39 -22.58
N LYS A 141 -8.26 -9.86 -21.59
CA LYS A 141 -6.83 -9.49 -21.66
C LYS A 141 -6.51 -8.53 -22.82
N ASP A 142 -7.49 -7.73 -23.24
CA ASP A 142 -7.35 -6.79 -24.36
C ASP A 142 -6.54 -5.54 -24.00
N LYS A 143 -6.33 -5.29 -22.70
CA LYS A 143 -5.69 -4.07 -22.15
C LYS A 143 -6.37 -2.77 -22.64
N LYS A 144 -7.65 -2.83 -23.00
CA LYS A 144 -8.45 -1.72 -23.53
C LYS A 144 -9.74 -1.54 -22.72
N PRO A 145 -9.62 -1.12 -21.45
CA PRO A 145 -10.78 -0.86 -20.61
C PRO A 145 -11.57 0.36 -21.12
N LYS A 146 -12.90 0.25 -21.08
CA LYS A 146 -13.84 1.31 -21.48
C LYS A 146 -14.40 2.04 -20.26
N TRP A 147 -13.55 2.85 -19.62
CA TRP A 147 -13.87 3.60 -18.40
C TRP A 147 -15.03 4.58 -18.57
N LYS A 148 -15.82 4.78 -17.50
CA LYS A 148 -16.90 5.76 -17.45
C LYS A 148 -16.91 6.51 -16.11
N PRO A 149 -16.65 7.83 -16.09
CA PRO A 149 -16.34 8.70 -17.23
C PRO A 149 -14.97 8.40 -17.86
N SER A 150 -14.78 8.79 -19.13
CA SER A 150 -13.52 8.55 -19.86
C SER A 150 -12.43 9.60 -19.59
N LYS A 151 -12.78 10.68 -18.88
CA LYS A 151 -11.89 11.79 -18.50
C LYS A 151 -12.19 12.23 -17.07
N LEU A 152 -11.14 12.62 -16.35
CA LEU A 152 -11.21 13.09 -14.96
C LEU A 152 -12.04 14.37 -14.80
N GLU A 153 -12.00 15.27 -15.78
CA GLU A 153 -12.74 16.55 -15.80
C GLU A 153 -14.28 16.40 -15.74
N LEU A 154 -14.80 15.18 -15.91
CA LEU A 154 -16.24 14.89 -15.95
C LEU A 154 -16.77 14.30 -14.63
N ASP A 155 -15.93 14.11 -13.61
CA ASP A 155 -16.38 13.67 -12.30
C ASP A 155 -17.00 14.86 -11.53
N GLY A 156 -18.31 14.77 -11.27
CA GLY A 156 -19.03 15.72 -10.42
C GLY A 156 -18.64 15.53 -8.95
N ASP A 157 -18.30 16.64 -8.29
CA ASP A 157 -17.67 16.74 -6.96
C ASP A 157 -18.57 16.29 -5.78
N ASP A 158 -19.84 15.97 -6.04
CA ASP A 158 -20.87 15.85 -5.00
C ASP A 158 -21.70 14.57 -5.16
N ARG A 159 -21.04 13.41 -5.06
CA ARG A 159 -21.73 12.13 -4.96
C ARG A 159 -22.11 11.88 -3.49
N ASP A 160 -23.37 12.14 -3.17
CA ASP A 160 -23.95 11.93 -1.85
C ASP A 160 -23.93 10.44 -1.48
N TRP A 161 -23.06 10.04 -0.55
CA TRP A 161 -22.85 8.63 -0.19
C TRP A 161 -23.93 8.19 0.79
N LYS A 162 -24.68 7.13 0.45
CA LYS A 162 -25.48 6.44 1.47
C LYS A 162 -24.54 5.68 2.38
N GLU A 163 -24.48 6.08 3.65
CA GLU A 163 -23.64 5.38 4.63
C GLU A 163 -24.11 3.93 4.78
N LEU A 164 -23.27 3.00 4.29
CA LEU A 164 -23.49 1.56 4.47
C LEU A 164 -23.43 1.22 5.96
N LYS A 165 -24.58 0.79 6.51
CA LYS A 165 -24.63 0.17 7.83
C LYS A 165 -23.82 -1.12 7.79
N LEU A 166 -22.72 -1.14 8.54
CA LEU A 166 -21.93 -2.35 8.68
C LEU A 166 -22.75 -3.40 9.43
N PRO A 167 -22.69 -4.67 9.03
CA PRO A 167 -23.21 -5.75 9.86
C PRO A 167 -22.55 -5.66 11.24
N THR A 168 -23.34 -5.74 12.31
CA THR A 168 -22.80 -5.75 13.67
C THR A 168 -21.91 -6.98 13.83
N ILE A 169 -20.59 -6.80 13.82
CA ILE A 169 -19.64 -7.88 14.07
C ILE A 169 -19.68 -8.15 15.57
N SER A 170 -20.64 -8.96 16.01
CA SER A 170 -20.95 -9.16 17.43
C SER A 170 -19.87 -9.90 18.22
N LYS A 171 -18.83 -10.43 17.56
CA LYS A 171 -17.74 -11.19 18.22
C LYS A 171 -16.41 -11.08 17.45
N LEU A 172 -15.78 -9.90 17.42
CA LEU A 172 -14.34 -9.89 17.18
C LEU A 172 -13.64 -10.25 18.49
N PRO A 173 -12.74 -11.26 18.51
CA PRO A 173 -11.98 -11.56 19.70
C PRO A 173 -11.12 -10.35 20.10
N VAL A 174 -10.93 -10.17 21.41
CA VAL A 174 -10.39 -8.97 22.06
C VAL A 174 -9.06 -8.47 21.45
N PHE A 175 -8.28 -9.34 20.82
CA PHE A 175 -7.02 -8.98 20.16
C PHE A 175 -7.16 -8.18 18.86
N ALA A 176 -8.33 -8.18 18.22
CA ALA A 176 -8.60 -7.36 17.03
C ALA A 176 -8.79 -5.86 17.33
N ASN A 177 -8.90 -5.49 18.61
CA ASN A 177 -9.00 -4.11 19.08
C ASN A 177 -7.67 -3.57 19.64
N SER A 178 -6.53 -4.01 19.09
CA SER A 178 -5.26 -3.37 19.44
C SER A 178 -5.13 -2.04 18.70
N LYS A 179 -5.34 -0.94 19.44
CA LYS A 179 -4.75 0.35 19.10
C LYS A 179 -3.23 0.20 19.24
N LEU A 180 -2.52 0.20 18.13
CA LEU A 180 -1.10 0.52 18.02
C LEU A 180 -0.96 1.56 16.90
#